data_AF-A0A7S4WCF4-F1
#
_entry.id   AF-A0A7S4WCF4-F1
#
_cell.length_a   1.000
_cell.length_b   1.000
_cell.length_c   1.000
_cell.angle_alpha   90.00
_cell.angle_beta   90.00
_cell.angle_gamma   90.00
#
_symmetry.space_group_name_H-M   'P 1'
#
loop_
_entity.id
_entity.type
_entity.pdbx_description
1 polymer ?
#
loop_
_entity_poly.entity_id
_entity_poly.type
_entity_poly.pdbx_seq_one_letter_code
_entity_poly.pdbx_strand_id
1 'polypeptide(L)'
;GCEIEGEGRHIEVRRGGQKLIQGIVFKGAATTSLVVRGGADPTSICQCTFTGNQRKRQASIATAKGSITRVKNSACVGNFATRGSCIVNSGYLEVINFTAEQNEGVPIVNAGGNMVVEGSTFQSNTRNRRSSVTAIQNIRE
;
A
#
# COMPACT_ATOMS: atom_id res chain seq x y z
N GLY A 1 -21.93 -0.99 0.56
CA GLY A 1 -20.49 -1.24 0.43
C GLY A 1 -20.28 -2.72 0.19
N CYS A 2 -19.22 -3.11 -0.52
CA CYS A 2 -18.75 -4.50 -0.49
C CYS A 2 -17.66 -4.55 0.58
N GLU A 3 -17.80 -5.44 1.55
CA GLU A 3 -16.82 -5.73 2.60
C GLU A 3 -16.13 -7.05 2.25
N ILE A 4 -14.80 -7.06 2.29
CA ILE A 4 -14.00 -8.25 2.00
C ILE A 4 -13.13 -8.51 3.23
N GLU A 5 -13.24 -9.72 3.78
CA GLU A 5 -12.45 -10.27 4.89
C GLU A 5 -11.84 -11.63 4.48
N GLY A 6 -10.78 -12.08 5.17
CA GLY A 6 -10.17 -13.40 4.97
C GLY A 6 -8.67 -13.40 4.66
N GLU A 7 -8.15 -14.49 4.08
CA GLU A 7 -6.78 -14.56 3.55
C GLU A 7 -6.78 -14.31 2.04
N GLY A 8 -5.98 -13.34 1.59
CA GLY A 8 -5.94 -12.93 0.19
C GLY A 8 -4.56 -13.11 -0.43
N ARG A 9 -4.47 -13.68 -1.63
CA ARG A 9 -3.22 -13.62 -2.43
C ARG A 9 -3.23 -12.46 -3.43
N HIS A 10 -4.42 -12.11 -3.94
CA HIS A 10 -4.61 -11.01 -4.89
C HIS A 10 -6.07 -10.54 -4.88
N ILE A 11 -6.30 -9.24 -4.72
CA ILE A 11 -7.60 -8.59 -4.86
C ILE A 11 -7.46 -7.44 -5.85
N GLU A 12 -8.43 -7.33 -6.77
CA GLU A 12 -8.54 -6.19 -7.67
C GLU A 12 -9.87 -5.46 -7.39
N VAL A 13 -9.76 -4.20 -6.98
CA VAL A 13 -10.90 -3.31 -6.81
C VAL A 13 -11.10 -2.51 -8.10
N ARG A 14 -12.30 -2.63 -8.68
CA ARG A 14 -12.74 -1.91 -9.89
C ARG A 14 -13.77 -0.83 -9.53
N ARG A 15 -14.10 0.02 -10.51
CA ARG A 15 -15.12 1.08 -10.37
C ARG A 15 -16.42 0.56 -9.77
N GLY A 16 -17.01 1.39 -8.90
CA GLY A 16 -18.39 1.25 -8.44
C GLY A 16 -18.52 1.31 -6.93
N GLY A 17 -18.91 2.47 -6.40
CA GLY A 17 -19.27 2.67 -5.00
C GLY A 17 -18.10 2.55 -4.03
N GLN A 18 -18.29 3.05 -2.81
CA GLN A 18 -17.31 2.92 -1.74
C GLN A 18 -17.07 1.44 -1.40
N LYS A 19 -15.79 1.06 -1.29
CA LYS A 19 -15.35 -0.29 -0.92
C LYS A 19 -14.60 -0.26 0.41
N LEU A 20 -14.81 -1.29 1.21
CA LEU A 20 -14.08 -1.54 2.45
C LEU A 20 -13.39 -2.89 2.34
N ILE A 21 -12.09 -2.92 2.57
CA ILE A 21 -11.29 -4.14 2.70
C ILE A 21 -10.76 -4.12 4.13
N GLN A 22 -11.13 -5.10 4.94
CA GLN A 22 -10.84 -5.07 6.36
C GLN A 22 -10.34 -6.41 6.89
N GLY A 23 -9.38 -6.36 7.81
CA GLY A 23 -8.93 -7.55 8.54
C GLY A 23 -8.21 -8.61 7.69
N ILE A 24 -7.81 -8.29 6.46
CA ILE A 24 -7.21 -9.27 5.55
C ILE A 24 -5.72 -9.38 5.78
N VAL A 25 -5.23 -10.63 5.86
CA VAL A 25 -3.80 -10.93 5.75
C VAL A 25 -3.47 -11.34 4.32
N PHE A 26 -2.66 -10.52 3.66
CA PHE A 26 -2.09 -10.80 2.36
C PHE A 26 -0.69 -11.38 2.49
N LYS A 27 -0.53 -12.67 2.21
CA LYS A 27 0.74 -13.38 2.42
C LYS A 27 1.31 -14.00 1.14
N GLY A 28 2.61 -13.83 0.94
CA GLY A 28 3.37 -14.59 -0.06
C GLY A 28 2.88 -14.37 -1.49
N ALA A 29 2.32 -13.20 -1.78
CA ALA A 29 1.73 -12.94 -3.07
C ALA A 29 2.82 -12.94 -4.15
N ALA A 30 2.68 -13.86 -5.10
CA ALA A 30 3.44 -13.84 -6.34
C ALA A 30 3.02 -12.67 -7.25
N THR A 31 1.90 -11.98 -6.92
CA THR A 31 1.30 -10.78 -7.54
C THR A 31 1.22 -9.56 -6.61
N THR A 32 0.86 -8.38 -7.12
CA THR A 32 0.52 -7.22 -6.27
C THR A 32 -0.66 -7.68 -5.44
N SER A 33 -0.58 -7.71 -4.12
CA SER A 33 -1.65 -8.27 -3.29
C SER A 33 -2.96 -7.53 -3.46
N LEU A 34 -2.91 -6.21 -3.65
CA LEU A 34 -4.10 -5.38 -3.81
C LEU A 34 -3.91 -4.30 -4.88
N VAL A 35 -4.77 -4.32 -5.90
CA VAL A 35 -4.79 -3.30 -6.95
C VAL A 35 -6.09 -2.50 -6.85
N VAL A 36 -5.98 -1.18 -6.65
CA VAL A 36 -7.12 -0.26 -6.68
C VAL A 36 -7.12 0.45 -8.03
N ARG A 37 -8.04 0.05 -8.91
CA ARG A 37 -8.23 0.68 -10.23
C ARG A 37 -9.24 1.83 -10.10
N GLY A 38 -8.89 2.97 -10.69
CA GLY A 38 -9.48 4.29 -10.45
C GLY A 38 -11.01 4.40 -10.44
N GLY A 39 -11.50 5.47 -9.84
CA GLY A 39 -12.92 5.74 -9.59
C GLY A 39 -13.05 6.92 -8.62
N ALA A 40 -14.16 7.66 -8.72
CA ALA A 40 -14.44 8.79 -7.83
C ALA A 40 -14.70 8.34 -6.39
N ASP A 41 -15.16 7.11 -6.22
CA ASP A 41 -15.48 6.56 -4.90
C ASP A 41 -14.22 6.08 -4.17
N PRO A 42 -14.07 6.40 -2.87
CA PRO A 42 -12.93 5.98 -2.09
C PRO A 42 -12.94 4.48 -1.81
N THR A 43 -11.76 3.87 -1.90
CA THR A 43 -11.48 2.52 -1.36
C THR A 43 -10.78 2.65 -0.01
N SER A 44 -11.35 2.06 1.04
CA SER A 44 -10.76 2.02 2.37
C SER A 44 -10.18 0.63 2.64
N ILE A 45 -8.93 0.60 3.09
CA ILE A 45 -8.16 -0.59 3.47
C ILE A 45 -7.83 -0.43 4.94
N CYS A 46 -8.38 -1.28 5.81
CA CYS A 46 -8.32 -1.09 7.25
C CYS A 46 -7.89 -2.38 7.96
N GLN A 47 -6.99 -2.29 8.94
CA GLN A 47 -6.58 -3.47 9.73
C GLN A 47 -6.06 -4.64 8.88
N CYS A 48 -5.44 -4.35 7.74
CA CYS A 48 -4.88 -5.37 6.86
C CYS A 48 -3.38 -5.53 7.09
N THR A 49 -2.86 -6.74 6.85
CA THR A 49 -1.42 -7.04 6.92
C THR A 49 -0.92 -7.55 5.59
N PHE A 50 0.16 -6.97 5.06
CA PHE A 50 0.82 -7.39 3.83
C PHE A 50 2.20 -7.96 4.16
N THR A 51 2.46 -9.24 3.91
CA THR A 51 3.71 -9.87 4.35
C THR A 51 4.26 -10.95 3.41
N GLY A 52 5.59 -11.06 3.37
CA GLY A 52 6.29 -12.08 2.59
C GLY A 52 6.10 -11.95 1.07
N ASN A 53 5.63 -10.79 0.58
CA ASN A 53 5.45 -10.54 -0.84
C ASN A 53 6.83 -10.29 -1.47
N GLN A 54 7.31 -11.20 -2.32
CA GLN A 54 8.65 -11.13 -2.91
C GLN A 54 8.59 -10.92 -4.42
N ARG A 55 8.79 -9.68 -4.89
CA ARG A 55 8.60 -9.35 -6.31
C ARG A 55 9.69 -8.44 -6.85
N LYS A 56 10.06 -8.60 -8.12
CA LYS A 56 11.04 -7.70 -8.74
C LYS A 56 10.51 -6.32 -9.08
N ARG A 57 9.21 -6.03 -9.25
CA ARG A 57 8.76 -4.74 -9.86
C ARG A 57 7.46 -4.13 -9.33
N GLN A 58 6.79 -4.74 -8.35
CA GLN A 58 5.49 -4.25 -7.88
C GLN A 58 5.40 -4.34 -6.36
N ALA A 59 4.65 -3.40 -5.78
CA ALA A 59 4.35 -3.31 -4.37
C ALA A 59 3.25 -4.27 -3.92
N SER A 60 3.03 -4.34 -2.62
CA SER A 60 1.90 -5.08 -2.03
C SER A 60 0.56 -4.42 -2.37
N ILE A 61 0.51 -3.07 -2.37
CA ILE A 61 -0.63 -2.26 -2.80
C ILE A 61 -0.21 -1.40 -3.99
N ALA A 62 -1.02 -1.38 -5.06
CA ALA A 62 -0.87 -0.45 -6.17
C ALA A 62 -2.14 0.36 -6.39
N THR A 63 -2.02 1.69 -6.44
CA THR A 63 -3.12 2.59 -6.76
C THR A 63 -2.95 3.17 -8.16
N ALA A 64 -4.04 3.22 -8.93
CA ALA A 64 -4.05 3.78 -10.27
C ALA A 64 -4.32 5.30 -10.26
N LYS A 65 -3.96 6.00 -11.35
CA LYS A 65 -4.39 7.39 -11.59
C LYS A 65 -5.92 7.51 -11.47
N GLY A 66 -6.38 8.58 -10.83
CA GLY A 66 -7.80 8.83 -10.59
C GLY A 66 -8.47 7.89 -9.57
N SER A 67 -7.69 7.11 -8.79
CA SER A 67 -8.20 6.41 -7.61
C SER A 67 -8.11 7.29 -6.37
N ILE A 68 -9.04 7.10 -5.43
CA ILE A 68 -8.96 7.62 -4.06
C ILE A 68 -8.83 6.42 -3.13
N THR A 69 -7.69 6.31 -2.44
CA THR A 69 -7.38 5.17 -1.58
C THR A 69 -7.01 5.65 -0.18
N ARG A 70 -7.58 5.00 0.84
CA ARG A 70 -7.26 5.24 2.25
C ARG A 70 -6.75 3.95 2.87
N VAL A 71 -5.52 3.95 3.37
CA VAL A 71 -4.92 2.83 4.10
C VAL A 71 -4.81 3.24 5.57
N LYS A 72 -5.52 2.53 6.45
CA LYS A 72 -5.60 2.87 7.88
C LYS A 72 -5.25 1.69 8.77
N ASN A 73 -4.54 1.94 9.87
CA ASN A 73 -4.27 0.94 10.91
C ASN A 73 -3.78 -0.40 10.33
N SER A 74 -2.94 -0.35 9.30
CA SER A 74 -2.53 -1.53 8.53
C SER A 74 -1.01 -1.71 8.60
N ALA A 75 -0.53 -2.91 8.30
CA ALA A 75 0.88 -3.25 8.42
C ALA A 75 1.43 -3.85 7.11
N CYS A 76 2.71 -3.60 6.87
CA CYS A 76 3.46 -4.17 5.77
C CYS A 76 4.84 -4.63 6.25
N VAL A 77 5.04 -5.94 6.31
CA VAL A 77 6.18 -6.54 7.03
C VAL A 77 6.89 -7.57 6.18
N GLY A 78 8.22 -7.47 6.07
CA GLY A 78 9.04 -8.51 5.45
C GLY A 78 8.79 -8.69 3.94
N ASN A 79 8.44 -7.62 3.22
CA ASN A 79 8.23 -7.66 1.78
C ASN A 79 9.47 -7.22 1.00
N PHE A 80 9.66 -7.79 -0.19
CA PHE A 80 10.73 -7.44 -1.12
C PHE A 80 10.16 -6.85 -2.41
N ALA A 81 10.57 -5.62 -2.77
CA ALA A 81 10.33 -5.08 -4.09
C ALA A 81 11.38 -4.07 -4.57
N THR A 82 11.71 -4.08 -5.87
CA THR A 82 12.59 -3.02 -6.44
C THR A 82 11.87 -1.68 -6.65
N ARG A 83 10.52 -1.67 -6.63
CA ARG A 83 9.67 -0.48 -6.78
C ARG A 83 8.55 -0.52 -5.75
N GLY A 84 8.76 0.12 -4.60
CA GLY A 84 7.78 0.17 -3.50
C GLY A 84 7.60 -1.20 -2.85
N SER A 85 8.10 -1.43 -1.65
CA SER A 85 7.90 -2.72 -0.97
C SER A 85 6.49 -2.89 -0.41
N CYS A 86 5.85 -1.78 -0.01
CA CYS A 86 4.49 -1.78 0.52
C CYS A 86 3.49 -1.18 -0.45
N ILE A 87 3.69 0.08 -0.87
CA ILE A 87 2.70 0.83 -1.65
C ILE A 87 3.37 1.52 -2.84
N VAL A 88 2.76 1.43 -4.02
CA VAL A 88 3.03 2.32 -5.16
C VAL A 88 1.77 3.13 -5.43
N ASN A 89 1.87 4.44 -5.26
CA ASN A 89 0.78 5.38 -5.48
C ASN A 89 0.87 6.02 -6.88
N SER A 90 -0.24 6.08 -7.62
CA SER A 90 -0.37 6.97 -8.79
C SER A 90 -1.66 7.81 -8.74
N GLY A 91 -2.46 7.68 -7.68
CA GLY A 91 -3.73 8.38 -7.49
C GLY A 91 -3.67 9.34 -6.30
N TYR A 92 -4.79 9.48 -5.59
CA TYR A 92 -4.82 10.13 -4.28
C TYR A 92 -4.76 9.05 -3.20
N LEU A 93 -3.78 9.16 -2.29
CA LEU A 93 -3.52 8.21 -1.23
C LEU A 93 -3.44 8.89 0.14
N GLU A 94 -4.26 8.43 1.08
CA GLU A 94 -4.10 8.72 2.51
C GLU A 94 -3.59 7.47 3.22
N VAL A 95 -2.49 7.60 3.97
CA VAL A 95 -1.92 6.54 4.80
C VAL A 95 -1.90 7.00 6.24
N ILE A 96 -2.67 6.33 7.11
CA ILE A 96 -2.87 6.74 8.50
C ILE A 96 -2.56 5.56 9.42
N ASN A 97 -1.74 5.77 10.46
CA ASN A 97 -1.39 4.73 11.43
C ASN A 97 -0.90 3.44 10.77
N PHE A 98 -0.05 3.58 9.74
CA PHE A 98 0.49 2.45 9.00
C PHE A 98 1.86 2.06 9.53
N THR A 99 2.13 0.75 9.62
CA THR A 99 3.46 0.25 9.97
C THR A 99 4.11 -0.40 8.78
N ALA A 100 5.31 0.03 8.41
CA ALA A 100 6.16 -0.64 7.45
C ALA A 100 7.48 -1.06 8.10
N GLU A 101 7.73 -2.36 8.20
CA GLU A 101 8.91 -2.90 8.88
C GLU A 101 9.61 -4.02 8.11
N GLN A 102 10.94 -4.06 8.21
CA GLN A 102 11.77 -5.17 7.69
C GLN A 102 11.56 -5.43 6.19
N ASN A 103 11.17 -4.40 5.44
CA ASN A 103 10.97 -4.54 4.01
C ASN A 103 12.26 -4.23 3.25
N GLU A 104 12.52 -5.01 2.20
CA GLU A 104 13.56 -4.74 1.23
C GLU A 104 12.99 -3.89 0.07
N GLY A 105 13.33 -2.61 0.08
CA GLY A 105 12.80 -1.59 -0.83
C GLY A 105 12.24 -0.39 -0.08
N VAL A 106 11.97 0.69 -0.81
CA VAL A 106 11.30 1.86 -0.25
C VAL A 106 9.86 1.47 0.11
N PRO A 107 9.38 1.66 1.35
CA PRO A 107 8.04 1.26 1.75
C PRO A 107 6.94 1.82 0.84
N ILE A 108 6.98 3.12 0.57
CA ILE A 108 5.98 3.80 -0.25
C ILE A 108 6.66 4.59 -1.36
N VAL A 109 6.22 4.37 -2.59
CA VAL A 109 6.66 5.14 -3.77
C VAL A 109 5.48 5.92 -4.32
N ASN A 110 5.61 7.25 -4.40
CA ASN A 110 4.61 8.10 -5.06
C ASN A 110 5.00 8.37 -6.51
N ALA A 111 4.39 7.66 -7.45
CA ALA A 111 4.61 7.74 -8.89
C ALA A 111 3.74 8.81 -9.58
N GLY A 112 3.77 10.03 -9.06
CA GLY A 112 3.06 11.19 -9.63
C GLY A 112 1.60 11.33 -9.18
N GLY A 113 1.23 10.71 -8.06
CA GLY A 113 -0.05 10.95 -7.38
C GLY A 113 0.06 12.01 -6.28
N ASN A 114 -1.05 12.23 -5.58
CA ASN A 114 -1.10 12.99 -4.32
C ASN A 114 -1.07 12.03 -3.14
N MET A 115 -0.35 12.40 -2.09
CA MET A 115 -0.18 11.54 -0.93
C MET A 115 -0.14 12.31 0.38
N VAL A 116 -0.86 11.79 1.37
CA VAL A 116 -0.80 12.21 2.78
C VAL A 116 -0.40 10.99 3.61
N VAL A 117 0.54 11.16 4.52
CA VAL A 117 0.99 10.11 5.46
C VAL A 117 0.96 10.70 6.86
N GLU A 118 0.25 10.05 7.78
CA GLU A 118 0.03 10.52 9.15
C GLU A 118 0.14 9.36 10.14
N GLY A 119 0.72 9.62 11.33
CA GLY A 119 0.80 8.63 12.43
C GLY A 119 1.49 7.31 12.07
N SER A 120 2.27 7.26 11.00
CA SER A 120 2.80 6.02 10.42
C SER A 120 4.26 5.79 10.79
N THR A 121 4.63 4.53 11.01
CA THR A 121 5.97 4.10 11.43
C THR A 121 6.68 3.37 10.28
N PHE A 122 7.92 3.77 10.00
CA PHE A 122 8.76 3.15 8.96
C PHE A 122 10.11 2.77 9.57
N GLN A 123 10.30 1.49 9.91
CA GLN A 123 11.48 1.02 10.65
C GLN A 123 12.16 -0.16 9.96
N SER A 124 13.49 -0.26 10.07
CA SER A 124 14.26 -1.43 9.60
C SER A 124 14.02 -1.81 8.12
N ASN A 125 13.62 -0.85 7.29
CA ASN A 125 13.43 -1.06 5.85
C ASN A 125 14.76 -0.78 5.14
N THR A 126 15.20 -1.69 4.28
CA THR A 126 16.46 -1.53 3.55
C THR A 126 16.22 -0.91 2.18
N ARG A 127 17.07 0.04 1.78
CA ARG A 127 16.98 0.64 0.44
C ARG A 127 17.62 -0.28 -0.58
N ASN A 128 16.86 -0.71 -1.59
CA ASN A 128 17.44 -1.30 -2.79
C ASN A 128 18.06 -0.18 -3.66
N ARG A 129 19.29 -0.39 -4.17
CA ARG A 129 20.07 0.58 -4.98
C ARG A 129 19.35 1.11 -6.23
N ARG A 130 18.21 0.53 -6.62
CA ARG A 130 17.38 0.93 -7.78
C ARG A 130 16.16 1.78 -7.43
N SER A 131 15.94 2.12 -6.16
CA SER A 131 14.76 2.88 -5.73
C SER A 131 15.15 4.32 -5.40
N SER A 132 14.60 5.29 -6.14
CA SER A 132 14.62 6.70 -5.78
C SER A 132 13.70 6.93 -4.57
N VAL A 133 14.17 7.70 -3.60
CA VAL A 133 13.46 8.01 -2.34
C VAL A 133 12.86 9.40 -2.46
N THR A 134 11.57 9.51 -2.13
CA THR A 134 11.03 10.66 -1.41
C THR A 134 10.44 10.10 -0.12
N ALA A 135 11.26 10.03 0.92
CA ALA A 135 10.75 9.91 2.28
C ALA A 135 10.07 11.25 2.55
N ILE A 136 8.75 11.25 2.76
CA ILE A 136 8.05 12.46 3.14
C ILE A 136 8.42 12.77 4.58
N GLN A 137 9.30 13.76 4.78
CA GLN A 137 9.28 14.61 5.97
C GLN A 137 8.13 15.62 5.78
N ASN A 138 6.97 15.31 6.34
CA ASN A 138 5.97 16.31 6.71
C ASN A 138 5.38 15.81 8.04
N ILE A 139 6.22 15.83 9.08
CA ILE A 139 5.72 15.86 10.45
C ILE A 139 5.20 17.29 10.62
N ARG A 140 3.88 17.48 10.65
CA ARG A 140 3.34 18.69 11.26
C ARG A 140 3.35 18.41 12.76
N GLU A 141 4.21 19.13 13.47
CA GLU A 141 4.15 19.28 14.93
C GLU A 141 2.84 19.97 15.34
#